data_AF-A0A3N5M3R1-F1
#
_entry.id   AF-A0A3N5M3R1-F1
#
_cell.length_a   1.000
_cell.length_b   1.000
_cell.length_c   1.000
_cell.angle_alpha   90.00
_cell.angle_beta   90.00
_cell.angle_gamma   90.00
#
_symmetry.space_group_name_H-M   'P 1'
#
loop_
_entity.id
_entity.type
_entity.pdbx_description
1 polymer ?
#
loop_
_entity_poly.entity_id
_entity_poly.type
_entity_poly.pdbx_seq_one_letter_code
_entity_poly.pdbx_strand_id
1 'polypeptide(L)'
;MRWLPALLIGFVLASCAAALTAGEYGDAVQDLGRDYEQETTELQRTLHEELQGEIEALGRGLDEEDPEAVAGYAEQVVALTATRTRAFFAAVGDSLHRYRTLLAELAPPSVVAGEHRELLAAMDGVLAGLPDLLSGLEAAGDFDAIDDAVYGSGFTDAGPRLAAACRSLAEALGDEAIAVDLRCPS
;
A
#
# COMPACT_ATOMS: atom_id res chain seq x y z
N MET A 1 55.98 20.10 4.86
CA MET A 1 54.74 20.73 4.36
C MET A 1 53.60 20.27 5.25
N ARG A 2 53.04 21.18 6.05
CA ARG A 2 51.96 20.93 7.01
C ARG A 2 50.62 21.00 6.29
N TRP A 3 49.80 19.95 6.38
CA TRP A 3 48.43 19.96 5.89
C TRP A 3 47.47 20.15 7.09
N LEU A 4 46.62 21.17 7.00
CA LEU A 4 45.54 21.50 7.93
C LEU A 4 44.27 20.73 7.50
N PRO A 5 43.54 20.06 8.41
CA PRO A 5 42.18 19.61 8.13
C PRO A 5 41.22 20.79 8.26
N ALA A 6 40.53 21.12 7.16
CA ALA A 6 39.43 22.06 7.16
C ALA A 6 38.23 21.44 7.88
N LEU A 7 37.91 21.99 9.06
CA LEU A 7 36.64 21.78 9.75
C LEU A 7 35.51 22.33 8.87
N LEU A 8 34.75 21.44 8.22
CA LEU A 8 33.43 21.76 7.69
C LEU A 8 32.44 21.61 8.84
N ILE A 9 32.11 22.73 9.47
CA ILE A 9 30.97 22.85 10.38
C ILE A 9 29.71 22.74 9.50
N GLY A 10 29.16 21.53 9.43
CA GLY A 10 27.84 21.27 8.85
C GLY A 10 26.77 21.87 9.76
N PHE A 11 26.25 23.02 9.36
CA PHE A 11 25.09 23.64 9.98
C PHE A 11 23.86 22.81 9.59
N VAL A 12 23.46 21.87 10.46
CA VAL A 12 22.17 21.18 10.34
C VAL A 12 21.10 22.20 10.64
N LEU A 13 20.52 22.79 9.59
CA LEU A 13 19.26 23.52 9.67
C LEU A 13 18.19 22.50 10.07
N ALA A 14 18.00 22.33 11.38
CA ALA A 14 16.79 21.73 11.91
C ALA A 14 15.64 22.67 11.53
N SER A 15 14.96 22.39 10.43
CA SER A 15 13.69 23.04 10.11
C SER A 15 12.71 22.66 11.21
N CYS A 16 12.59 23.53 12.20
CA CYS A 16 11.55 23.43 13.22
C CYS A 16 10.23 23.80 12.53
N ALA A 17 9.64 22.88 11.76
CA ALA A 17 8.29 23.03 11.27
C ALA A 17 7.39 23.18 12.49
N ALA A 18 6.67 24.30 12.59
CA ALA A 18 5.69 24.46 13.65
C ALA A 18 4.66 23.33 13.54
N ALA A 19 4.30 22.72 14.67
CA ALA A 19 3.26 21.71 14.69
C ALA A 19 1.96 22.30 14.14
N LEU A 20 1.26 21.53 13.31
CA LEU A 20 -0.05 21.90 12.81
C LEU A 20 -1.04 21.97 13.98
N THR A 21 -2.06 22.80 13.86
CA THR A 21 -3.23 22.67 14.74
C THR A 21 -3.91 21.32 14.49
N ALA A 22 -4.67 20.83 15.48
CA ALA A 22 -5.37 19.56 15.33
C ALA A 22 -6.32 19.57 14.12
N GLY A 23 -6.98 20.70 13.83
CA GLY A 23 -7.84 20.86 12.65
C GLY A 23 -7.06 20.78 11.33
N GLU A 24 -5.99 21.59 11.18
CA GLU A 24 -5.15 21.56 9.97
C GLU A 24 -4.50 20.19 9.74
N TYR A 25 -4.10 19.51 10.82
CA TYR A 25 -3.58 18.16 10.74
C TYR A 25 -4.67 17.16 10.32
N GLY A 26 -5.86 17.22 10.92
CA GLY A 26 -6.99 16.37 10.57
C GLY A 26 -7.37 16.49 9.09
N ASP A 27 -7.49 17.73 8.60
CA ASP A 27 -7.78 18.02 7.18
C ASP A 27 -6.67 17.45 6.27
N ALA A 28 -5.40 17.66 6.62
CA ALA A 28 -4.28 17.15 5.83
C ALA A 28 -4.23 15.62 5.77
N VAL A 29 -4.45 14.93 6.90
CA VAL A 29 -4.50 13.46 6.93
C VAL A 29 -5.69 12.95 6.12
N GLN A 30 -6.86 13.60 6.21
CA GLN A 30 -8.05 13.23 5.46
C GLN A 30 -7.85 13.40 3.94
N ASP A 31 -7.24 14.52 3.51
CA ASP A 31 -6.97 14.76 2.10
C ASP A 31 -5.98 13.73 1.53
N LEU A 32 -4.88 13.47 2.24
CA LEU A 32 -3.93 12.43 1.84
C LEU A 32 -4.58 11.02 1.81
N GLY A 33 -5.44 10.72 2.79
CA GLY A 33 -6.18 9.45 2.83
C GLY A 33 -7.14 9.29 1.65
N ARG A 34 -7.82 10.37 1.24
CA ARG A 34 -8.69 10.40 0.07
C ARG A 34 -7.91 10.18 -1.22
N ASP A 35 -6.76 10.82 -1.37
CA ASP A 35 -5.90 10.64 -2.54
C ASP A 35 -5.41 9.18 -2.66
N TYR A 36 -4.99 8.59 -1.53
CA TYR A 36 -4.58 7.19 -1.48
C TYR A 36 -5.74 6.21 -1.79
N GLU A 37 -6.93 6.43 -1.23
CA GLU A 37 -8.12 5.62 -1.51
C GLU A 37 -8.54 5.73 -2.98
N GLN A 38 -8.54 6.94 -3.54
CA GLN A 38 -8.89 7.15 -4.95
C GLN A 38 -7.89 6.43 -5.86
N GLU A 39 -6.59 6.54 -5.58
CA GLU A 39 -5.56 5.85 -6.35
C GLU A 39 -5.71 4.32 -6.27
N THR A 40 -5.89 3.76 -5.07
CA THR A 40 -6.03 2.31 -4.88
C THR A 40 -7.32 1.76 -5.49
N THR A 41 -8.41 2.52 -5.45
CA THR A 41 -9.67 2.18 -6.13
C THR A 41 -9.48 2.13 -7.64
N GLU A 42 -8.78 3.11 -8.20
CA GLU A 42 -8.46 3.15 -9.63
C GLU A 42 -7.58 1.97 -10.04
N LEU A 43 -6.54 1.64 -9.26
CA LEU A 43 -5.69 0.48 -9.49
C LEU A 43 -6.50 -0.83 -9.48
N GLN A 44 -7.43 -0.99 -8.54
CA GLN A 44 -8.30 -2.16 -8.47
C GLN A 44 -9.22 -2.26 -9.70
N ARG A 45 -9.80 -1.13 -10.12
CA ARG A 45 -10.63 -1.04 -11.33
C ARG A 45 -9.83 -1.44 -12.58
N THR A 46 -8.63 -0.88 -12.74
CA THR A 46 -7.74 -1.21 -13.86
C THR A 46 -7.36 -2.69 -13.86
N LEU A 47 -6.97 -3.26 -12.71
CA LEU A 47 -6.67 -4.69 -12.61
C LEU A 47 -7.86 -5.54 -13.08
N HIS A 48 -9.07 -5.23 -12.61
CA HIS A 48 -10.27 -5.98 -12.95
C HIS A 48 -10.56 -5.93 -14.46
N GLU A 49 -10.54 -4.74 -15.04
CA GLU A 49 -10.79 -4.53 -16.47
C GLU A 49 -9.74 -5.22 -17.37
N GLU A 50 -8.46 -5.08 -17.03
CA GLU A 50 -7.37 -5.70 -17.78
C GLU A 50 -7.41 -7.22 -17.67
N LEU A 51 -7.57 -7.76 -16.46
CA LEU A 51 -7.61 -9.20 -16.23
C LEU A 51 -8.81 -9.83 -16.95
N GLN A 52 -9.99 -9.23 -16.83
CA GLN A 52 -11.18 -9.71 -17.54
C GLN A 52 -10.98 -9.67 -19.07
N GLY A 53 -10.52 -8.54 -19.61
CA GLY A 53 -10.33 -8.39 -21.05
C GLY A 53 -9.28 -9.34 -21.63
N GLU A 54 -8.22 -9.62 -20.88
CA GLU A 54 -7.16 -10.54 -21.30
C GLU A 54 -7.58 -12.01 -21.17
N ILE A 55 -8.32 -12.39 -20.13
CA ILE A 55 -8.92 -13.74 -20.01
C ILE A 55 -9.92 -13.99 -21.14
N GLU A 56 -10.79 -13.03 -21.44
CA GLU A 56 -11.72 -13.10 -22.57
C GLU A 56 -10.94 -13.23 -23.89
N ALA A 57 -9.83 -12.51 -24.04
CA ALA A 57 -8.98 -12.60 -25.22
C ALA A 57 -8.33 -13.98 -25.38
N LEU A 58 -7.84 -14.58 -24.30
CA LEU A 58 -7.27 -15.92 -24.28
C LEU A 58 -8.29 -16.99 -24.67
N GLY A 59 -9.56 -16.81 -24.28
CA GLY A 59 -10.64 -17.77 -24.59
C GLY A 59 -11.17 -17.67 -26.02
N ARG A 60 -10.83 -16.63 -26.79
CA ARG A 60 -11.35 -16.45 -28.15
C ARG A 60 -10.84 -17.55 -29.08
N GLY A 61 -11.77 -18.39 -29.55
CA GLY A 61 -11.44 -19.48 -30.48
C GLY A 61 -10.83 -20.69 -29.78
N LEU A 62 -10.96 -20.79 -28.46
CA LEU A 62 -10.68 -22.01 -27.72
C LEU A 62 -11.60 -23.13 -28.21
N ASP A 63 -11.01 -24.28 -28.51
CA ASP A 63 -11.76 -25.52 -28.76
C ASP A 63 -11.99 -26.23 -27.41
N GLU A 64 -13.20 -26.08 -26.86
CA GLU A 64 -13.57 -26.70 -25.57
C GLU A 64 -13.66 -28.23 -25.64
N GLU A 65 -13.70 -28.82 -26.84
CA GLU A 65 -13.71 -30.26 -27.04
C GLU A 65 -12.30 -30.86 -27.06
N ASP A 66 -11.26 -30.03 -27.20
CA ASP A 66 -9.84 -30.43 -27.17
C ASP A 66 -9.24 -30.27 -25.74
N PRO A 67 -8.96 -31.39 -25.04
CA PRO A 67 -8.40 -31.34 -23.69
C PRO A 67 -7.02 -30.67 -23.60
N GLU A 68 -6.20 -30.73 -24.65
CA GLU A 68 -4.89 -30.08 -24.67
C GLU A 68 -5.04 -28.56 -24.79
N ALA A 69 -5.99 -28.10 -25.61
CA ALA A 69 -6.30 -26.68 -25.73
C ALA A 69 -6.87 -26.11 -24.41
N VAL A 70 -7.76 -26.83 -23.74
CA VAL A 70 -8.31 -26.43 -22.43
C VAL A 70 -7.23 -26.39 -21.35
N ALA A 71 -6.33 -27.38 -21.30
CA ALA A 71 -5.21 -27.38 -20.35
C ALA A 71 -4.26 -26.20 -20.58
N GLY A 72 -3.87 -25.95 -21.83
CA GLY A 72 -3.02 -24.82 -22.18
C GLY A 72 -3.69 -23.45 -21.92
N TYR A 73 -5.01 -23.36 -22.07
CA TYR A 73 -5.77 -22.17 -21.66
C TYR A 73 -5.71 -21.96 -20.14
N ALA A 74 -5.95 -23.00 -19.34
CA ALA A 74 -5.91 -22.91 -17.89
C ALA A 74 -4.54 -22.45 -17.37
N GLU A 75 -3.44 -23.00 -17.91
CA GLU A 75 -2.07 -22.57 -17.57
C GLU A 75 -1.82 -21.08 -17.89
N GLN A 76 -2.30 -20.62 -19.05
CA GLN A 76 -2.17 -19.21 -19.44
C GLN A 76 -2.99 -18.28 -18.54
N VAL A 77 -4.20 -18.69 -18.13
CA VAL A 77 -5.02 -17.90 -17.20
C VAL A 77 -4.32 -17.79 -15.85
N VAL A 78 -3.78 -18.88 -15.31
CA VAL A 78 -3.03 -18.83 -14.04
C VAL A 78 -1.84 -17.89 -14.15
N ALA A 79 -1.00 -18.05 -15.18
CA ALA A 79 0.18 -17.21 -15.37
C ALA A 79 -0.17 -15.73 -15.51
N LEU A 80 -1.27 -15.44 -16.23
CA LEU A 80 -1.81 -14.11 -16.38
C LEU A 80 -2.28 -13.54 -15.03
N THR A 81 -3.10 -14.28 -14.29
CA THR A 81 -3.59 -13.87 -12.97
C THR A 81 -2.43 -13.60 -12.01
N ALA A 82 -1.44 -14.48 -11.93
CA ALA A 82 -0.26 -14.30 -11.09
C ALA A 82 0.49 -13.01 -11.44
N THR A 83 0.75 -12.79 -12.73
CA THR A 83 1.46 -11.61 -13.25
C THR A 83 0.71 -10.32 -12.95
N ARG A 84 -0.61 -10.29 -13.20
CA ARG A 84 -1.46 -9.11 -13.01
C ARG A 84 -1.66 -8.78 -11.54
N THR A 85 -1.92 -9.80 -10.71
CA THR A 85 -2.00 -9.64 -9.25
C THR A 85 -0.69 -9.12 -8.66
N ARG A 86 0.46 -9.61 -9.13
CA ARG A 86 1.78 -9.09 -8.72
C ARG A 86 1.95 -7.62 -9.10
N ALA A 87 1.61 -7.25 -10.33
CA ALA A 87 1.69 -5.86 -10.78
C ALA A 87 0.79 -4.93 -9.95
N PHE A 88 -0.42 -5.39 -9.62
CA PHE A 88 -1.34 -4.66 -8.74
C PHE A 88 -0.75 -4.43 -7.35
N PHE A 89 -0.27 -5.48 -6.66
CA PHE A 89 0.30 -5.30 -5.32
C PHE A 89 1.57 -4.45 -5.31
N ALA A 90 2.38 -4.51 -6.36
CA ALA A 90 3.52 -3.61 -6.52
C ALA A 90 3.06 -2.13 -6.61
N ALA A 91 2.05 -1.85 -7.42
CA ALA A 91 1.51 -0.50 -7.56
C ALA A 91 0.83 0.02 -6.28
N VAL A 92 0.08 -0.85 -5.57
CA VAL A 92 -0.48 -0.52 -4.24
C VAL A 92 0.64 -0.23 -3.24
N GLY A 93 1.73 -1.00 -3.28
CA GLY A 93 2.91 -0.77 -2.47
C GLY A 93 3.57 0.58 -2.72
N ASP A 94 3.75 0.96 -3.99
CA ASP A 94 4.30 2.26 -4.36
C ASP A 94 3.39 3.41 -3.91
N SER A 95 2.07 3.25 -4.06
CA SER A 95 1.08 4.22 -3.58
C SER A 95 1.13 4.36 -2.05
N LEU A 96 1.16 3.24 -1.32
CA LEU A 96 1.26 3.25 0.15
C LEU A 96 2.57 3.89 0.62
N HIS A 97 3.69 3.62 -0.06
CA HIS A 97 4.97 4.22 0.26
C HIS A 97 4.95 5.75 0.09
N ARG A 98 4.34 6.26 -0.98
CA ARG A 98 4.14 7.71 -1.18
C ARG A 98 3.22 8.30 -0.11
N TYR A 99 2.08 7.66 0.16
CA TYR A 99 1.15 8.11 1.20
C TYR A 99 1.83 8.19 2.56
N ARG A 100 2.54 7.13 2.95
CA ARG A 100 3.35 7.08 4.18
C ARG A 100 4.38 8.20 4.23
N THR A 101 5.07 8.47 3.13
CA THR A 101 6.09 9.53 3.05
C THR A 101 5.47 10.91 3.26
N LEU A 102 4.39 11.23 2.55
CA LEU A 102 3.66 12.50 2.70
C LEU A 102 3.08 12.66 4.10
N LEU A 103 2.56 11.58 4.67
CA LEU A 103 2.04 11.57 6.03
C LEU A 103 3.14 11.88 7.04
N ALA A 104 4.32 11.27 6.90
CA ALA A 104 5.47 11.51 7.78
C ALA A 104 6.05 12.93 7.69
N GLU A 105 5.75 13.68 6.64
CA GLU A 105 6.11 15.10 6.50
C GLU A 105 5.16 16.03 7.26
N LEU A 106 3.98 15.55 7.65
CA LEU A 106 3.08 16.32 8.52
C LEU A 106 3.69 16.47 9.91
N ALA A 107 3.51 17.64 10.50
CA ALA A 107 3.91 17.90 11.88
C ALA A 107 2.69 17.69 12.81
N PRO A 108 2.49 16.48 13.38
CA PRO A 108 1.31 16.21 14.21
C PRO A 108 1.33 17.05 15.48
N PRO A 109 0.16 17.52 15.95
CA PRO A 109 0.04 18.10 17.28
C PRO A 109 0.33 17.03 18.35
N SER A 110 0.80 17.48 19.53
CA SER A 110 1.27 16.57 20.58
C SER A 110 0.21 15.58 21.06
N VAL A 111 -1.07 15.94 20.95
CA VAL A 111 -2.22 15.11 21.36
C VAL A 111 -2.44 13.89 20.48
N VAL A 112 -1.97 13.89 19.23
CA VAL A 112 -2.10 12.75 18.26
C VAL A 112 -0.75 12.20 17.78
N ALA A 113 0.36 12.71 18.31
CA ALA A 113 1.71 12.33 17.87
C ALA A 113 2.08 10.88 18.23
N GLY A 114 1.37 10.24 19.17
CA GLY A 114 1.50 8.81 19.46
C GLY A 114 0.93 7.97 18.33
N GLU A 115 -0.36 8.18 18.08
CA GLU A 115 -1.20 7.49 17.11
C GLU A 115 -0.70 7.69 15.68
N HIS A 116 -0.20 8.90 15.36
CA HIS A 116 0.46 9.18 14.10
C HIS A 116 1.67 8.24 13.86
N ARG A 117 2.53 8.06 14.87
CA ARG A 117 3.70 7.18 14.76
C ARG A 117 3.30 5.71 14.66
N GLU A 118 2.25 5.31 15.37
CA GLU A 118 1.70 3.97 15.27
C GLU A 118 1.15 3.68 13.87
N LEU A 119 0.47 4.65 13.26
CA LEU A 119 0.00 4.55 11.88
C LEU A 119 1.16 4.38 10.90
N LEU A 120 2.21 5.21 10.99
CA LEU A 120 3.41 5.08 10.15
C LEU A 120 4.09 3.72 10.34
N ALA A 121 4.20 3.24 11.58
CA ALA A 121 4.78 1.93 11.86
C ALA A 121 3.94 0.77 11.30
N ALA A 122 2.61 0.89 11.34
CA ALA A 122 1.72 -0.09 10.72
C ALA A 122 1.86 -0.11 9.20
N MET A 123 1.98 1.06 8.55
CA MET A 123 2.28 1.16 7.11
C MET A 123 3.62 0.51 6.77
N ASP A 124 4.66 0.76 7.56
CA ASP A 124 5.98 0.14 7.39
C ASP A 124 5.90 -1.39 7.51
N GLY A 125 5.02 -1.91 8.37
CA GLY A 125 4.74 -3.34 8.49
C GLY A 125 4.12 -3.95 7.23
N VAL A 126 3.16 -3.26 6.61
CA VAL A 126 2.56 -3.67 5.33
C VAL A 126 3.62 -3.67 4.23
N LEU A 127 4.40 -2.59 4.12
CA LEU A 127 5.45 -2.44 3.12
C LEU A 127 6.54 -3.51 3.26
N ALA A 128 6.87 -3.92 4.49
CA ALA A 128 7.84 -4.98 4.75
C ALA A 128 7.35 -6.37 4.31
N GLY A 129 6.04 -6.61 4.26
CA GLY A 129 5.45 -7.88 3.78
C GLY A 129 5.34 -7.99 2.26
N LEU A 130 5.40 -6.87 1.53
CA LEU A 130 5.27 -6.86 0.07
C LEU A 130 6.32 -7.69 -0.68
N PRO A 131 7.62 -7.67 -0.35
CA PRO A 131 8.61 -8.45 -1.10
C PRO A 131 8.29 -9.95 -1.13
N ASP A 132 7.89 -10.51 0.01
CA ASP A 132 7.55 -11.94 0.12
C ASP A 132 6.28 -12.27 -0.68
N LEU A 133 5.26 -11.41 -0.60
CA LEU A 133 4.05 -11.52 -1.43
C LEU A 133 4.38 -11.51 -2.93
N LEU A 134 5.15 -10.53 -3.39
CA LEU A 134 5.51 -10.37 -4.80
C LEU A 134 6.36 -11.54 -5.30
N SER A 135 7.27 -12.06 -4.46
CA SER A 135 8.05 -13.25 -4.77
C SER A 135 7.18 -14.52 -4.82
N GLY A 136 6.19 -14.64 -3.94
CA GLY A 136 5.24 -15.75 -3.95
C GLY A 136 4.41 -15.77 -5.23
N LEU A 137 3.88 -14.61 -5.63
CA LEU A 137 3.11 -14.46 -6.87
C LEU A 137 3.96 -14.72 -8.12
N GLU A 138 5.25 -14.36 -8.11
CA GLU A 138 6.16 -14.65 -9.22
C GLU A 138 6.44 -16.16 -9.38
N ALA A 139 6.37 -16.92 -8.29
CA ALA A 139 6.59 -18.36 -8.28
C ALA A 139 5.29 -19.19 -8.42
N ALA A 140 4.13 -18.55 -8.42
CA ALA A 140 2.84 -19.24 -8.41
C ALA A 140 2.57 -19.97 -9.74
N GLY A 141 2.32 -21.28 -9.65
CA GLY A 141 2.06 -22.15 -10.81
C GLY A 141 0.61 -22.59 -10.95
N ASP A 142 -0.23 -22.29 -9.97
CA ASP A 142 -1.66 -22.58 -9.92
C ASP A 142 -2.38 -21.52 -9.06
N PHE A 143 -3.72 -21.55 -9.04
CA PHE A 143 -4.51 -20.59 -8.26
C PHE A 143 -4.34 -20.76 -6.75
N ASP A 144 -4.13 -21.99 -6.26
CA ASP A 144 -3.91 -22.25 -4.84
C ASP A 144 -2.61 -21.57 -4.38
N ALA A 145 -1.55 -21.61 -5.19
CA ALA A 145 -0.29 -20.92 -4.93
C ALA A 145 -0.42 -19.39 -5.00
N ILE A 146 -1.31 -18.86 -5.85
CA ILE A 146 -1.64 -17.42 -5.86
C ILE A 146 -2.34 -17.04 -4.55
N ASP A 147 -3.33 -17.81 -4.12
CA ASP A 147 -4.05 -17.58 -2.88
C ASP A 147 -3.12 -17.70 -1.66
N ASP A 148 -2.27 -18.73 -1.62
CA ASP A 148 -1.25 -18.91 -0.58
C ASP A 148 -0.24 -17.75 -0.55
N ALA A 149 0.17 -17.23 -1.71
CA ALA A 149 1.04 -16.07 -1.77
C ALA A 149 0.34 -14.84 -1.18
N VAL A 150 -0.94 -14.61 -1.50
CA VAL A 150 -1.72 -13.49 -0.97
C VAL A 150 -1.94 -13.64 0.54
N TYR A 151 -2.61 -14.71 0.96
CA TYR A 151 -3.08 -14.91 2.34
C TYR A 151 -2.01 -15.44 3.30
N GLY A 152 -0.98 -16.12 2.80
CA GLY A 152 0.14 -16.62 3.59
C GLY A 152 1.25 -15.60 3.81
N SER A 153 1.18 -14.43 3.17
CA SER A 153 2.17 -13.37 3.34
C SER A 153 1.92 -12.52 4.59
N GLY A 154 2.99 -11.92 5.13
CA GLY A 154 2.89 -10.93 6.21
C GLY A 154 2.10 -9.67 5.84
N PHE A 155 1.77 -9.48 4.56
CA PHE A 155 0.93 -8.39 4.07
C PHE A 155 -0.51 -8.50 4.60
N THR A 156 -1.10 -9.70 4.57
CA THR A 156 -2.48 -9.92 5.08
C THR A 156 -2.57 -9.70 6.58
N ASP A 157 -1.57 -10.13 7.35
CA ASP A 157 -1.50 -9.92 8.79
C ASP A 157 -1.27 -8.44 9.18
N ALA A 158 -0.66 -7.66 8.30
CA ALA A 158 -0.41 -6.24 8.52
C ALA A 158 -1.66 -5.38 8.30
N GLY A 159 -2.60 -5.81 7.46
CA GLY A 159 -3.86 -5.11 7.18
C GLY A 159 -4.68 -4.77 8.44
N PRO A 160 -5.00 -5.74 9.32
CA PRO A 160 -5.72 -5.48 10.57
C PRO A 160 -5.00 -4.49 11.51
N ARG A 161 -3.65 -4.50 11.52
CA ARG A 161 -2.86 -3.56 12.32
C ARG A 161 -2.94 -2.14 11.76
N LEU A 162 -2.87 -2.00 10.43
CA LEU A 162 -3.06 -0.70 9.76
C LEU A 162 -4.47 -0.15 10.03
N ALA A 163 -5.50 -0.98 9.89
CA ALA A 163 -6.88 -0.62 10.19
C ALA A 163 -7.06 -0.15 11.64
N ALA A 164 -6.46 -0.87 12.60
CA ALA A 164 -6.51 -0.49 14.01
C ALA A 164 -5.80 0.86 14.27
N ALA A 165 -4.58 1.05 13.76
CA ALA A 165 -3.83 2.28 13.95
C ALA A 165 -4.53 3.50 13.32
N CYS A 166 -5.14 3.32 12.13
CA CYS A 166 -5.95 4.36 11.50
C CYS A 166 -7.16 4.74 12.36
N ARG A 167 -7.89 3.75 12.91
CA ARG A 167 -9.04 4.01 13.80
C ARG A 167 -8.61 4.74 15.06
N SER A 168 -7.51 4.33 15.69
CA SER A 168 -6.99 5.01 16.87
C SER A 168 -6.62 6.47 16.59
N LEU A 169 -6.06 6.77 15.40
CA LEU A 169 -5.81 8.15 15.00
C LEU A 169 -7.12 8.94 14.79
N ALA A 170 -8.13 8.33 14.15
CA ALA A 170 -9.44 8.96 13.95
C ALA A 170 -10.14 9.26 15.28
N GLU A 171 -10.07 8.32 16.23
CA GLU A 171 -10.60 8.49 17.59
C GLU A 171 -9.91 9.65 18.33
N ALA A 172 -8.57 9.71 18.28
CA ALA A 172 -7.81 10.78 18.91
C ALA A 172 -8.12 12.18 18.31
N LEU A 173 -8.41 12.26 17.01
CA LEU A 173 -8.88 13.50 16.37
C LEU A 173 -10.33 13.83 16.74
N GLY A 174 -11.18 12.81 16.89
CA GLY A 174 -12.56 12.96 17.35
C GLY A 174 -12.67 13.49 18.79
N ASP A 175 -11.76 13.07 19.67
CA ASP A 175 -11.68 13.55 21.06
C ASP A 175 -11.33 15.05 21.15
N GLU A 176 -10.68 15.59 20.12
CA GLU A 176 -10.43 17.03 19.94
C GLU A 176 -11.63 17.77 19.28
N ALA A 177 -12.78 17.11 19.19
CA ALA A 177 -14.01 17.58 18.52
C ALA A 177 -13.85 17.87 17.02
N ILE A 178 -12.92 17.18 16.36
CA ILE A 178 -12.70 17.29 14.91
C ILE A 178 -13.35 16.08 14.25
N ALA A 179 -14.36 16.34 13.43
CA ALA A 179 -14.98 15.28 12.64
C ALA A 179 -14.06 14.90 11.49
N VAL A 180 -13.29 13.83 11.66
CA VAL A 180 -12.39 13.30 10.63
C VAL A 180 -12.87 11.92 10.21
N ASP A 181 -13.16 11.75 8.92
CA ASP A 181 -13.39 10.44 8.31
C ASP A 181 -12.11 10.02 7.59
N LEU A 182 -11.26 9.28 8.30
CA LEU A 182 -10.01 8.74 7.77
C LEU A 182 -10.20 7.54 6.84
N ARG A 183 -11.45 7.08 6.63
CA ARG A 183 -11.80 5.95 5.76
C ARG A 183 -10.88 4.74 5.98
N CYS A 184 -10.71 4.39 7.24
CA CYS A 184 -9.81 3.32 7.62
C CYS A 184 -10.18 2.01 6.93
N PRO A 185 -9.20 1.27 6.39
CA PRO A 185 -9.46 -0.01 5.72
C PRO A 185 -10.19 -0.95 6.67
N SER A 186 -11.27 -1.59 6.18
CA SER A 186 -12.12 -2.51 6.95
C SER A 186 -11.60 -3.94 6.94
#